data_AF-A0A8S3TC65-F1
#
_entry.id   AF-A0A8S3TC65-F1
#
_cell.length_a   1.000
_cell.length_b   1.000
_cell.length_c   1.000
_cell.angle_alpha   90.00
_cell.angle_beta   90.00
_cell.angle_gamma   90.00
#
_symmetry.space_group_name_H-M   'P 1'
#
loop_
_entity.id
_entity.type
_entity.pdbx_description
1 polymer ?
#
loop_
_entity_poly.entity_id
_entity_poly.type
_entity_poly.pdbx_seq_one_letter_code
_entity_poly.pdbx_strand_id
1 'polypeptide(L)'
;MDITNIFQAIIECNDNTPSTTLKAIKNGEDVNIVSETGESFLHVIAKRYSGEHDVPYLLPVLFQLSNAGIKTNVKNQDGETALHLAVKKTRMQILVRALIMIGVDPKIQNTNGEEIKDLIDEVERGTQICVDLLYPGLWNAVDKGDDDLVLRLVNSWCNLEEIKNGKPLLNLVHLNLIEKTANMIEKSSKTMKLVYASLAKDKKR
;
A
#
# COMPACT_ATOMS: atom_id res chain seq x y z
N MET A 1 0.85 25.28 6.66
CA MET A 1 -0.06 24.13 6.90
C MET A 1 0.18 23.65 8.32
N ASP A 2 -0.84 23.56 9.17
CA ASP A 2 -0.67 22.94 10.49
C ASP A 2 -0.32 21.46 10.27
N ILE A 3 0.86 21.05 10.73
CA ILE A 3 1.32 19.66 10.63
C ILE A 3 0.35 18.84 11.48
N THR A 4 -0.39 17.92 10.86
CA THR A 4 -1.32 17.06 11.60
C THR A 4 -0.58 16.10 12.51
N ASN A 5 -1.29 15.55 13.51
CA ASN A 5 -0.67 14.62 14.46
C ASN A 5 -0.13 13.38 13.75
N ILE A 6 -0.79 12.94 12.67
CA ILE A 6 -0.31 11.83 11.83
C ILE A 6 1.01 12.20 11.13
N PHE A 7 1.13 13.39 10.52
CA PHE A 7 2.38 13.82 9.88
C PHE A 7 3.52 13.88 10.89
N GLN A 8 3.27 14.50 12.05
CA GLN A 8 4.27 14.64 13.10
C GLN A 8 4.73 13.26 13.61
N ALA A 9 3.78 12.33 13.86
CA ALA A 9 4.09 10.98 14.30
C ALA A 9 4.96 10.21 13.29
N ILE A 10 4.70 10.36 11.98
CA ILE A 10 5.50 9.72 10.93
C ILE A 10 6.90 10.34 10.87
N ILE A 11 7.03 11.67 10.97
CA ILE A 11 8.32 12.36 10.91
C ILE A 11 9.21 11.97 12.10
N GLU A 12 8.64 11.99 13.32
CA GLU A 12 9.35 11.60 14.54
C GLU A 12 9.77 10.14 14.53
N CYS A 13 8.94 9.25 13.98
CA CYS A 13 9.21 7.81 13.77
C CYS A 13 9.91 7.15 14.96
N ASN A 14 9.16 6.96 16.03
CA ASN A 14 9.59 6.36 17.28
C ASN A 14 8.57 5.29 17.74
N ASP A 15 8.79 4.70 18.92
CA ASP A 15 7.92 3.65 19.49
C ASP A 15 6.44 4.06 19.59
N ASN A 16 6.15 5.36 19.75
CA ASN A 16 4.79 5.88 19.88
C ASN A 16 4.13 6.21 18.54
N THR A 17 4.84 6.11 17.41
CA THR A 17 4.30 6.45 16.08
C THR A 17 3.02 5.66 15.75
N PRO A 18 2.95 4.32 15.91
CA PRO A 18 1.71 3.58 15.68
C PRO A 18 0.55 3.95 16.60
N SER A 19 0.81 4.21 17.88
CA SER A 19 -0.24 4.49 18.87
C SER A 19 -0.81 5.89 18.68
N THR A 20 0.06 6.86 18.40
CA THR A 20 -0.30 8.26 18.10
C THR A 20 -1.11 8.34 16.83
N THR A 21 -0.69 7.64 15.77
CA THR A 21 -1.41 7.61 14.50
C THR A 21 -2.79 6.97 14.65
N LEU A 22 -2.89 5.83 15.34
CA LEU A 22 -4.18 5.17 15.57
C LEU A 22 -5.12 6.05 16.41
N LYS A 23 -4.60 6.78 17.39
CA LYS A 23 -5.39 7.72 18.21
C LYS A 23 -5.90 8.88 17.37
N ALA A 24 -5.06 9.47 16.52
CA ALA A 24 -5.44 10.53 15.59
C ALA A 24 -6.57 10.08 14.64
N ILE A 25 -6.42 8.90 14.02
CA ILE A 25 -7.46 8.30 13.16
C ILE A 25 -8.77 8.11 13.94
N LYS A 26 -8.71 7.56 15.16
CA LYS A 26 -9.91 7.34 16.01
C LYS A 26 -10.57 8.64 16.47
N ASN A 27 -9.81 9.74 16.52
CA ASN A 27 -10.33 11.08 16.81
C ASN A 27 -10.91 11.78 15.57
N GLY A 28 -10.88 11.14 14.40
CA GLY A 28 -11.47 11.66 13.17
C GLY A 28 -10.54 12.50 12.30
N GLU A 29 -9.23 12.43 12.49
CA GLU A 29 -8.30 13.06 11.54
C GLU A 29 -8.43 12.43 10.14
N ASP A 30 -8.53 13.30 9.11
CA ASP A 30 -8.63 12.87 7.73
C ASP A 30 -7.31 12.28 7.24
N VAL A 31 -7.33 11.01 6.84
CA VAL A 31 -6.17 10.28 6.32
C VAL A 31 -5.82 10.65 4.87
N ASN A 32 -6.64 11.45 4.20
CA ASN A 32 -6.50 11.79 2.77
C ASN A 32 -5.97 13.21 2.50
N ILE A 33 -5.53 13.92 3.54
CA ILE A 33 -4.86 15.20 3.36
C ILE A 33 -3.53 15.04 2.62
N VAL A 34 -3.13 16.10 1.94
CA VAL A 34 -1.85 16.18 1.23
C VAL A 34 -1.12 17.46 1.58
N SER A 35 0.21 17.42 1.54
CA SER A 35 1.05 18.61 1.67
C SER A 35 0.87 19.59 0.50
N GLU A 36 1.53 20.75 0.58
CA GLU A 36 1.61 21.72 -0.52
C GLU A 36 2.25 21.12 -1.78
N THR A 37 3.13 20.12 -1.62
CA THR A 37 3.77 19.34 -2.68
C THR A 37 2.92 18.16 -3.19
N GLY A 38 1.66 18.05 -2.73
CA GLY A 38 0.76 16.95 -3.10
C GLY A 38 1.08 15.62 -2.41
N GLU A 39 1.91 15.63 -1.36
CA GLU A 39 2.36 14.41 -0.70
C GLU A 39 1.37 13.95 0.35
N SER A 40 0.83 12.75 0.16
CA SER A 40 0.06 12.03 1.19
C SER A 40 0.97 11.44 2.27
N PHE A 41 0.37 10.92 3.35
CA PHE A 41 1.11 10.19 4.38
C PHE A 41 1.97 9.04 3.83
N LEU A 42 1.55 8.37 2.75
CA LEU A 42 2.33 7.28 2.15
C LEU A 42 3.64 7.79 1.55
N HIS A 43 3.65 8.99 0.94
CA HIS A 43 4.88 9.61 0.43
C HIS A 43 5.83 9.96 1.56
N VAL A 44 5.31 10.53 2.64
CA VAL A 44 6.12 10.88 3.81
C VAL A 44 6.71 9.63 4.47
N ILE A 45 5.94 8.53 4.54
CA ILE A 45 6.48 7.23 4.98
C ILE A 45 7.60 6.76 4.06
N ALA A 46 7.44 6.83 2.73
CA ALA A 46 8.48 6.43 1.78
C ALA A 46 9.76 7.27 1.89
N LYS A 47 9.62 8.58 2.11
CA LYS A 47 10.74 9.48 2.37
C LYS A 47 11.43 9.17 3.69
N ARG A 48 10.66 8.97 4.77
CA ARG A 48 11.18 8.74 6.14
C ARG A 48 11.81 7.36 6.33
N TYR A 49 11.24 6.32 5.73
CA TYR A 49 11.70 4.94 5.92
C TYR A 49 13.16 4.79 5.49
N SER A 50 14.00 4.28 6.38
CA SER A 50 15.44 4.21 6.18
C SER A 50 16.03 2.80 6.38
N GLY A 51 15.17 1.81 6.61
CA GLY A 51 15.53 0.41 6.65
C GLY A 51 14.71 -0.38 7.67
N GLU A 52 15.17 -1.59 7.98
CA GLU A 52 14.44 -2.55 8.82
C GLU A 52 14.16 -2.05 10.24
N HIS A 53 14.97 -1.12 10.76
CA HIS A 53 14.77 -0.55 12.09
C HIS A 53 13.52 0.33 12.20
N ASP A 54 13.00 0.87 11.09
CA ASP A 54 11.75 1.63 11.07
C ASP A 54 10.51 0.71 10.96
N VAL A 55 10.70 -0.59 10.68
CA VAL A 55 9.61 -1.56 10.48
C VAL A 55 8.62 -1.58 11.64
N PRO A 56 9.04 -1.63 12.92
CA PRO A 56 8.10 -1.69 14.03
C PRO A 56 7.21 -0.44 14.18
N TYR A 57 7.58 0.67 13.54
CA TYR A 57 6.94 1.99 13.69
C TYR A 57 6.12 2.37 12.45
N LEU A 58 6.68 2.23 11.24
CA LEU A 58 6.05 2.72 10.02
C LEU A 58 5.15 1.70 9.33
N LEU A 59 5.47 0.40 9.42
CA LEU A 59 4.66 -0.63 8.78
C LEU A 59 3.27 -0.72 9.40
N PRO A 60 3.11 -0.71 10.75
CA PRO A 60 1.77 -0.64 11.34
C PRO A 60 0.98 0.58 10.88
N VAL A 61 1.63 1.73 10.74
CA VAL A 61 0.98 2.95 10.27
C VAL A 61 0.44 2.79 8.84
N LEU A 62 1.18 2.15 7.93
CA LEU A 62 0.66 1.85 6.58
C LEU A 62 -0.64 1.07 6.62
N PHE A 63 -0.70 0.01 7.44
CA PHE A 63 -1.91 -0.79 7.59
C PHE A 63 -3.02 -0.04 8.33
N GLN A 64 -2.72 0.83 9.29
CA GLN A 64 -3.70 1.70 9.95
C GLN A 64 -4.35 2.67 8.96
N LEU A 65 -3.53 3.33 8.13
CA LEU A 65 -4.01 4.26 7.11
C LEU A 65 -4.83 3.53 6.04
N SER A 66 -4.37 2.36 5.58
CA SER A 66 -5.11 1.49 4.66
C SER A 66 -6.47 1.10 5.25
N ASN A 67 -6.48 0.66 6.50
CA ASN A 67 -7.68 0.32 7.26
C ASN A 67 -8.66 1.48 7.45
N ALA A 68 -8.16 2.72 7.41
CA ALA A 68 -8.93 3.96 7.50
C ALA A 68 -9.35 4.52 6.13
N GLY A 69 -9.06 3.82 5.03
CA GLY A 69 -9.46 4.22 3.69
C GLY A 69 -8.60 5.31 3.06
N ILE A 70 -7.30 5.33 3.36
CA ILE A 70 -6.35 6.22 2.65
C ILE A 70 -6.37 5.94 1.14
N LYS A 71 -6.35 7.00 0.34
CA LYS A 71 -6.11 6.93 -1.10
C LYS A 71 -4.66 6.50 -1.35
N THR A 72 -4.47 5.27 -1.83
CA THR A 72 -3.15 4.65 -2.04
C THR A 72 -2.40 5.21 -3.25
N ASN A 73 -3.14 5.66 -4.26
CA ASN A 73 -2.64 6.02 -5.59
C ASN A 73 -2.52 7.54 -5.81
N VAL A 74 -2.37 8.31 -4.72
CA VAL A 74 -2.12 9.76 -4.79
C VAL A 74 -0.78 10.00 -5.49
N LYS A 75 -0.74 11.00 -6.37
CA LYS A 75 0.46 11.48 -7.04
C LYS A 75 0.89 12.82 -6.43
N ASN A 76 2.18 13.00 -6.17
CA ASN A 76 2.76 14.29 -5.78
C ASN A 76 2.91 15.22 -7.02
N GLN A 77 3.55 16.39 -6.85
CA GLN A 77 3.80 17.34 -7.94
C GLN A 77 4.65 16.78 -9.10
N ASP A 78 5.53 15.80 -8.83
CA ASP A 78 6.33 15.09 -9.85
C ASP A 78 5.57 13.91 -10.47
N GLY A 79 4.27 13.79 -10.16
CA GLY A 79 3.46 12.66 -10.58
C GLY A 79 3.83 11.35 -9.89
N GLU A 80 4.69 11.36 -8.90
CA GLU A 80 5.15 10.14 -8.25
C GLU A 80 4.13 9.68 -7.21
N THR A 81 3.90 8.38 -7.13
CA THR A 81 3.26 7.74 -5.97
C THR A 81 4.31 7.42 -4.91
N ALA A 82 3.87 7.07 -3.70
CA ALA A 82 4.76 6.58 -2.64
C ALA A 82 5.66 5.41 -3.09
N LEU A 83 5.19 4.57 -4.01
CA LEU A 83 5.94 3.42 -4.52
C LEU A 83 7.10 3.85 -5.44
N HIS A 84 6.94 4.92 -6.24
CA HIS A 84 8.03 5.50 -7.03
C HIS A 84 9.17 5.98 -6.12
N LEU A 85 8.82 6.67 -5.03
CA LEU A 85 9.80 7.14 -4.04
C LEU A 85 10.51 5.98 -3.34
N ALA A 86 9.78 4.90 -3.04
CA ALA A 86 10.34 3.73 -2.36
C ALA A 86 11.36 2.98 -3.22
N VAL A 87 11.11 2.76 -4.52
CA VAL A 87 12.01 1.98 -5.38
C VAL A 87 13.31 2.70 -5.73
N LYS A 88 13.36 4.03 -5.60
CA LYS A 88 14.57 4.86 -5.83
C LYS A 88 15.61 4.74 -4.70
N LYS A 89 15.29 4.07 -3.60
CA LYS A 89 16.14 3.94 -2.41
C LYS A 89 16.61 2.49 -2.26
N THR A 90 17.77 2.30 -1.64
CA THR A 90 18.33 0.97 -1.41
C THR A 90 17.70 0.29 -0.19
N ARG A 91 17.56 -1.05 -0.24
CA ARG A 91 17.06 -1.88 0.88
C ARG A 91 15.63 -1.54 1.30
N MET A 92 14.77 -1.31 0.31
CA MET A 92 13.38 -0.89 0.51
C MET A 92 12.37 -2.00 0.29
N GLN A 93 12.83 -3.24 0.08
CA GLN A 93 12.01 -4.39 -0.31
C GLN A 93 10.81 -4.64 0.63
N ILE A 94 10.97 -4.41 1.94
CA ILE A 94 9.89 -4.54 2.93
C ILE A 94 8.82 -3.47 2.72
N LEU A 95 9.25 -2.21 2.51
CA LEU A 95 8.33 -1.10 2.28
C LEU A 95 7.63 -1.25 0.92
N VAL A 96 8.37 -1.55 -0.14
CA VAL A 96 7.85 -1.79 -1.49
C VAL A 96 6.76 -2.85 -1.46
N ARG A 97 7.04 -3.99 -0.80
CA ARG A 97 6.06 -5.05 -0.60
C ARG A 97 4.82 -4.56 0.15
N ALA A 98 5.00 -3.85 1.25
CA ALA A 98 3.87 -3.36 2.06
C ALA A 98 2.99 -2.36 1.29
N LEU A 99 3.61 -1.45 0.52
CA LEU A 99 2.90 -0.48 -0.32
C LEU A 99 2.06 -1.19 -1.39
N ILE A 100 2.60 -2.19 -2.08
CA ILE A 100 1.83 -2.96 -3.07
C ILE A 100 0.73 -3.76 -2.37
N MET A 101 1.02 -4.38 -1.21
CA MET A 101 0.02 -5.12 -0.44
C MET A 101 -1.19 -4.26 -0.08
N ILE A 102 -1.00 -3.01 0.38
CA ILE A 102 -2.13 -2.13 0.73
C ILE A 102 -2.89 -1.59 -0.49
N GLY A 103 -2.45 -1.89 -1.72
CA GLY A 103 -3.13 -1.52 -2.97
C GLY A 103 -2.54 -0.28 -3.67
N VAL A 104 -1.25 0.02 -3.48
CA VAL A 104 -0.56 1.00 -4.35
C VAL A 104 -0.29 0.34 -5.70
N ASP A 105 -0.86 0.90 -6.76
CA ASP A 105 -0.82 0.35 -8.12
C ASP A 105 0.58 0.55 -8.75
N PRO A 106 1.32 -0.54 -9.01
CA PRO A 106 2.68 -0.46 -9.54
C PRO A 106 2.72 0.00 -11.00
N LYS A 107 1.57 0.07 -11.68
CA LYS A 107 1.45 0.51 -13.08
C LYS A 107 1.22 2.00 -13.26
N ILE A 108 1.07 2.75 -12.17
CA ILE A 108 0.90 4.21 -12.28
C ILE A 108 2.20 4.81 -12.81
N GLN A 109 2.06 5.68 -13.80
CA GLN A 109 3.18 6.42 -14.38
C GLN A 109 3.36 7.78 -13.70
N ASN A 110 4.61 8.17 -13.47
CA ASN A 110 4.96 9.54 -13.06
C ASN A 110 4.81 10.55 -14.22
N THR A 111 5.22 11.81 -14.03
CA THR A 111 5.16 12.83 -15.11
C THR A 111 6.06 12.53 -16.30
N ASN A 112 7.08 11.69 -16.13
CA ASN A 112 7.98 11.28 -17.20
C ASN A 112 7.45 10.07 -17.98
N GLY A 113 6.32 9.47 -17.57
CA GLY A 113 5.77 8.26 -18.18
C GLY A 113 6.38 6.97 -17.63
N GLU A 114 7.17 7.03 -16.56
CA GLU A 114 7.87 5.88 -15.97
C GLU A 114 6.95 5.15 -14.98
N GLU A 115 6.78 3.83 -15.14
CA GLU A 115 6.25 2.92 -14.11
C GLU A 115 7.35 2.53 -13.12
N ILE A 116 7.02 1.81 -12.05
CA ILE A 116 8.04 1.43 -11.05
C ILE A 116 9.13 0.54 -11.63
N LYS A 117 8.83 -0.28 -12.65
CA LYS A 117 9.79 -1.17 -13.29
C LYS A 117 10.86 -0.42 -14.07
N ASP A 118 10.55 0.79 -14.53
CA ASP A 118 11.49 1.64 -15.27
C ASP A 118 12.48 2.33 -14.31
N LEU A 119 12.19 2.35 -13.01
CA LEU A 119 12.95 3.07 -11.98
C LEU A 119 13.81 2.17 -11.09
N ILE A 120 13.65 0.84 -11.15
CA ILE A 120 14.42 -0.09 -10.32
C ILE A 120 15.83 -0.20 -10.89
N ASP A 121 16.82 0.10 -10.06
CA ASP A 121 18.22 -0.13 -10.38
C ASP A 121 18.52 -1.64 -10.41
N GLU A 122 19.20 -2.12 -11.45
CA GLU A 122 19.55 -3.53 -11.66
C GLU A 122 20.33 -4.15 -10.49
N VAL A 123 21.06 -3.33 -9.72
CA VAL A 123 21.80 -3.80 -8.54
C VAL A 123 20.90 -4.13 -7.36
N GLU A 124 19.67 -3.63 -7.36
CA GLU A 124 18.65 -3.87 -6.33
C GLU A 124 17.83 -5.14 -6.67
N ARG A 125 18.49 -6.30 -6.56
CA ARG A 125 17.84 -7.60 -6.79
C ARG A 125 16.68 -7.89 -5.84
N GLY A 126 16.69 -7.36 -4.61
CA GLY A 126 15.69 -7.68 -3.60
C GLY A 126 14.34 -7.01 -3.87
N THR A 127 14.37 -5.73 -4.20
CA THR A 127 13.24 -4.92 -4.66
C THR A 127 12.76 -5.42 -6.01
N GLN A 128 13.65 -5.75 -6.95
CA GLN A 128 13.25 -6.35 -8.22
C GLN A 128 12.44 -7.65 -8.03
N ILE A 129 12.95 -8.59 -7.23
CA ILE A 129 12.23 -9.84 -6.92
C ILE A 129 10.86 -9.56 -6.26
N CYS A 130 10.79 -8.60 -5.34
CA CYS A 130 9.53 -8.23 -4.70
C CYS A 130 8.53 -7.63 -5.71
N VAL A 131 9.01 -6.78 -6.62
CA VAL A 131 8.17 -6.19 -7.67
C VAL A 131 7.71 -7.27 -8.65
N ASP A 132 8.55 -8.20 -9.08
CA ASP A 132 8.14 -9.29 -9.99
C ASP A 132 7.12 -10.25 -9.37
N LEU A 133 7.18 -10.41 -8.04
CA LEU A 133 6.19 -11.20 -7.31
C LEU A 133 4.82 -10.53 -7.27
N LEU A 134 4.77 -9.19 -7.24
CA LEU A 134 3.55 -8.43 -6.94
C LEU A 134 3.02 -7.57 -8.09
N TYR A 135 3.79 -7.40 -9.16
CA TYR A 135 3.39 -6.71 -10.39
C TYR A 135 2.48 -7.60 -11.25
N PRO A 136 1.51 -7.05 -12.01
CA PRO A 136 1.07 -5.64 -12.08
C PRO A 136 0.13 -5.20 -10.94
N GLY A 137 0.06 -5.93 -9.83
CA GLY A 137 -0.88 -5.65 -8.75
C GLY A 137 -2.22 -6.40 -8.94
N LEU A 138 -2.94 -6.52 -7.84
CA LEU A 138 -4.12 -7.38 -7.76
C LEU A 138 -5.26 -6.90 -8.67
N TRP A 139 -5.52 -5.59 -8.70
CA TRP A 139 -6.53 -5.04 -9.60
C TRP A 139 -6.30 -5.44 -11.05
N ASN A 140 -5.07 -5.28 -11.54
CA ASN A 140 -4.71 -5.59 -12.93
C ASN A 140 -4.81 -7.11 -13.20
N ALA A 141 -4.46 -7.96 -12.23
CA ALA A 141 -4.60 -9.41 -12.36
C ALA A 141 -6.07 -9.84 -12.50
N VAL A 142 -6.97 -9.29 -11.67
CA VAL A 142 -8.41 -9.55 -11.74
C VAL A 142 -9.02 -8.99 -13.03
N ASP A 143 -8.64 -7.77 -13.44
CA ASP A 143 -9.12 -7.15 -14.68
C ASP A 143 -8.78 -7.99 -15.92
N LYS A 144 -7.61 -8.65 -15.92
CA LYS A 144 -7.16 -9.53 -17.00
C LYS A 144 -7.66 -10.97 -16.92
N GLY A 145 -8.35 -11.36 -15.84
CA GLY A 145 -8.76 -12.73 -15.62
C GLY A 145 -7.59 -13.70 -15.41
N ASP A 146 -6.49 -13.23 -14.83
CA ASP A 146 -5.30 -14.05 -14.57
C ASP A 146 -5.43 -14.74 -13.21
N ASP A 147 -6.11 -15.89 -13.20
CA ASP A 147 -6.39 -16.66 -11.98
C ASP A 147 -5.12 -17.05 -11.19
N ASP A 148 -4.06 -17.49 -11.88
CA ASP A 148 -2.82 -17.93 -11.22
C ASP A 148 -2.11 -16.75 -10.55
N LEU A 149 -2.04 -15.60 -11.22
CA LEU A 149 -1.51 -14.38 -10.64
C LEU A 149 -2.38 -13.89 -9.47
N VAL A 150 -3.70 -13.92 -9.62
CA VAL A 150 -4.61 -13.56 -8.53
C VAL A 150 -4.40 -14.44 -7.30
N LEU A 151 -4.29 -15.75 -7.49
CA LEU A 151 -3.98 -16.71 -6.42
C LEU A 151 -2.65 -16.36 -5.72
N ARG A 152 -1.61 -16.06 -6.48
CA ARG A 152 -0.30 -15.64 -5.97
C ARG A 152 -0.38 -14.35 -5.15
N LEU A 153 -1.12 -13.34 -5.62
CA LEU A 153 -1.27 -12.05 -4.97
C LEU A 153 -2.12 -12.13 -3.70
N VAL A 154 -3.19 -12.93 -3.74
CA VAL A 154 -4.04 -13.25 -2.57
C VAL A 154 -3.23 -13.97 -1.49
N ASN A 155 -2.41 -14.95 -1.88
CA ASN A 155 -1.49 -15.64 -0.96
C ASN A 155 -0.36 -14.73 -0.44
N SER A 156 -0.11 -13.61 -1.11
CA SER A 156 0.80 -12.56 -0.66
C SER A 156 0.11 -11.48 0.19
N TRP A 157 -1.17 -11.69 0.54
CA TRP A 157 -2.00 -10.79 1.36
C TRP A 157 -2.22 -9.39 0.76
N CYS A 158 -2.33 -9.30 -0.57
CA CYS A 158 -2.75 -8.06 -1.23
C CYS A 158 -4.20 -7.71 -0.88
N ASN A 159 -4.47 -6.42 -0.72
CA ASN A 159 -5.75 -5.89 -0.27
C ASN A 159 -6.90 -6.25 -1.21
N LEU A 160 -7.89 -7.01 -0.73
CA LEU A 160 -9.09 -7.35 -1.51
C LEU A 160 -10.14 -6.22 -1.55
N GLU A 161 -10.00 -5.20 -0.70
CA GLU A 161 -10.96 -4.11 -0.55
C GLU A 161 -10.57 -2.87 -1.39
N GLU A 162 -9.75 -3.05 -2.43
CA GLU A 162 -9.40 -1.99 -3.37
C GLU A 162 -10.64 -1.40 -4.05
N ILE A 163 -10.66 -0.08 -4.21
CA ILE A 163 -11.71 0.66 -4.92
C ILE A 163 -11.04 1.51 -6.01
N LYS A 164 -11.40 1.29 -7.27
CA LYS A 164 -10.93 2.09 -8.41
C LYS A 164 -12.13 2.66 -9.15
N ASN A 165 -12.12 3.97 -9.40
CA ASN A 165 -13.20 4.69 -10.08
C ASN A 165 -14.59 4.43 -9.45
N GLY A 166 -14.65 4.38 -8.11
CA GLY A 166 -15.89 4.13 -7.36
C GLY A 166 -16.41 2.68 -7.42
N LYS A 167 -15.69 1.76 -8.06
CA LYS A 167 -16.04 0.35 -8.13
C LYS A 167 -15.15 -0.46 -7.19
N PRO A 168 -15.72 -1.32 -6.32
CA PRO A 168 -14.94 -2.30 -5.57
C PRO A 168 -14.35 -3.36 -6.49
N LEU A 169 -13.13 -3.83 -6.19
CA LEU A 169 -12.46 -4.92 -6.91
C LEU A 169 -13.32 -6.19 -6.94
N LEU A 170 -13.98 -6.51 -5.83
CA LEU A 170 -14.81 -7.70 -5.68
C LEU A 170 -15.96 -7.79 -6.69
N ASN A 171 -16.39 -6.67 -7.27
CA ASN A 171 -17.42 -6.69 -8.33
C ASN A 171 -16.91 -7.32 -9.63
N LEU A 172 -15.59 -7.30 -9.89
CA LEU A 172 -14.98 -7.87 -11.09
C LEU A 172 -14.65 -9.36 -10.94
N VAL A 173 -14.56 -9.85 -9.70
CA VAL A 173 -14.08 -11.20 -9.39
C VAL A 173 -14.92 -12.27 -10.08
N HIS A 174 -16.25 -12.25 -9.92
CA HIS A 174 -17.14 -13.22 -10.59
C HIS A 174 -17.35 -12.95 -12.09
N LEU A 175 -16.95 -11.77 -12.57
CA LEU A 175 -17.06 -11.42 -13.99
C LEU A 175 -15.87 -11.93 -14.80
N ASN A 176 -14.67 -11.85 -14.21
CA ASN A 176 -13.42 -12.03 -14.95
C ASN A 176 -12.66 -13.30 -14.56
N LEU A 177 -12.96 -13.93 -13.42
CA LEU A 177 -12.23 -15.10 -12.92
C LEU A 177 -13.08 -16.37 -12.98
N ILE A 178 -12.41 -17.52 -12.96
CA ILE A 178 -13.13 -18.79 -12.83
C ILE A 178 -13.79 -18.87 -11.44
N GLU A 179 -14.96 -19.50 -11.39
CA GLU A 179 -15.80 -19.60 -10.20
C GLU A 179 -15.02 -20.10 -8.96
N LYS A 180 -14.13 -21.07 -9.16
CA LYS A 180 -13.29 -21.61 -8.08
C LYS A 180 -12.41 -20.54 -7.43
N THR A 181 -11.75 -19.71 -8.25
CA THR A 181 -10.87 -18.64 -7.78
C THR A 181 -11.67 -17.53 -7.12
N ALA A 182 -12.80 -17.15 -7.74
CA ALA A 182 -13.71 -16.16 -7.20
C ALA A 182 -14.22 -16.54 -5.80
N ASN A 183 -14.69 -17.77 -5.63
CA ASN A 183 -15.15 -18.30 -4.34
C ASN A 183 -14.02 -18.35 -3.29
N MET A 184 -12.78 -18.58 -3.72
CA MET A 184 -11.63 -18.58 -2.82
C MET A 184 -11.31 -17.16 -2.32
N ILE A 185 -11.39 -16.14 -3.19
CA ILE A 185 -11.17 -14.73 -2.81
C ILE A 185 -12.15 -14.29 -1.72
N GLU A 186 -13.44 -14.60 -1.88
CA GLU A 186 -14.46 -14.25 -0.88
C GLU A 186 -14.19 -14.89 0.48
N LYS A 187 -13.77 -16.16 0.49
CA LYS A 187 -13.39 -16.87 1.73
C LYS A 187 -12.17 -16.23 2.38
N SER A 188 -11.19 -15.82 1.59
CA SER A 188 -9.95 -15.19 2.07
C SER A 188 -10.16 -13.78 2.61
N SER A 189 -11.22 -13.07 2.21
CA SER A 189 -11.51 -11.69 2.66
C SER A 189 -11.56 -11.55 4.18
N LYS A 190 -12.21 -12.47 4.90
CA LYS A 190 -12.28 -12.44 6.38
C LYS A 190 -10.90 -12.61 7.01
N THR A 191 -10.10 -13.53 6.48
CA THR A 191 -8.73 -13.78 6.96
C THR A 191 -7.85 -12.56 6.75
N MET A 192 -7.97 -11.87 5.61
CA MET A 192 -7.19 -10.66 5.33
C MET A 192 -7.52 -9.52 6.30
N LYS A 193 -8.79 -9.33 6.67
CA LYS A 193 -9.17 -8.33 7.68
C LYS A 193 -8.47 -8.56 9.02
N LEU A 194 -8.37 -9.82 9.45
CA LEU A 194 -7.67 -10.19 10.69
C LEU A 194 -6.15 -9.97 10.59
N VAL A 195 -5.56 -10.32 9.45
CA VAL A 195 -4.14 -10.08 9.17
C VAL A 195 -3.84 -8.57 9.21
N TYR A 196 -4.66 -7.75 8.56
CA TYR A 196 -4.48 -6.30 8.50
C TYR A 196 -4.70 -5.64 9.86
N ALA A 197 -5.68 -6.10 10.66
CA ALA A 197 -5.85 -5.62 12.03
C ALA A 197 -4.62 -5.92 12.90
N SER A 198 -4.06 -7.12 12.75
CA SER A 198 -2.85 -7.55 13.47
C SER A 198 -1.63 -6.72 13.08
N LEU A 199 -1.41 -6.52 11.76
CA LEU A 199 -0.32 -5.71 11.23
C LEU A 199 -0.46 -4.23 11.62
N ALA A 200 -1.69 -3.71 11.65
CA ALA A 200 -2.00 -2.35 12.11
C ALA A 200 -1.82 -2.15 13.63
N LYS A 201 -1.51 -3.20 14.39
CA LYS A 201 -1.50 -3.19 15.86
C LYS A 201 -2.83 -2.70 16.46
N ASP A 202 -3.94 -2.88 15.75
CA ASP A 202 -5.28 -2.48 16.20
C ASP A 202 -6.04 -3.68 16.75
N LYS A 203 -5.82 -3.97 18.04
CA LYS A 203 -6.40 -5.14 18.73
C LYS A 203 -7.92 -5.08 18.94
N LYS A 204 -8.59 -3.99 18.52
CA LYS A 204 -10.02 -3.73 18.79
C LYS A 204 -10.90 -3.67 17.54
N ARG A 205 -10.36 -4.00 16.36
CA ARG A 205 -11.12 -4.04 15.09
C ARG A 205 -11.94 -5.33 14.96
#